data_AF-A0A9W8IBP2-F1
#
_entry.id   AF-A0A9W8IBP2-F1
#
_cell.length_a   1.000
_cell.length_b   1.000
_cell.length_c   1.000
_cell.angle_alpha   90.00
_cell.angle_beta   90.00
_cell.angle_gamma   90.00
#
_symmetry.space_group_name_H-M   'P 1'
#
loop_
_entity.id
_entity.type
_entity.pdbx_description
1 polymer ?
#
loop_
_entity_poly.entity_id
_entity_poly.type
_entity_poly.pdbx_seq_one_letter_code
_entity_poly.pdbx_strand_id
1 'polypeptide(L)'
;NIRDKAKIAAQKYHVSYDKLRLYIHYQPSYYHLHIHITNVDLEGRGIAADRAHLLDTVISNIEDISADYYQRVTLAYALGSDTELWSHLQSRSQS
;
A
#
# COMPACT_ATOMS: atom_id res chain seq x y z
N ASN A 1 11.04 -13.69 5.50
CA ASN A 1 9.86 -13.12 4.81
C ASN A 1 9.47 -11.78 5.48
N ILE A 2 8.67 -10.90 4.85
CA ILE A 2 8.14 -9.65 5.45
C ILE A 2 7.26 -9.93 6.68
N ARG A 3 6.41 -10.97 6.63
CA ARG A 3 5.59 -11.38 7.80
C ARG A 3 6.47 -11.72 9.01
N ASP A 4 7.62 -12.38 8.79
CA ASP A 4 8.56 -12.69 9.88
C ASP A 4 9.18 -11.41 10.46
N LYS A 5 9.53 -10.44 9.62
CA LYS A 5 10.05 -9.14 10.06
C LYS A 5 9.02 -8.40 10.92
N ALA A 6 7.73 -8.47 10.58
CA ALA A 6 6.67 -7.89 11.39
C ALA A 6 6.49 -8.60 12.74
N LYS A 7 6.62 -9.93 12.80
CA LYS A 7 6.63 -10.67 14.07
C LYS A 7 7.81 -10.26 14.96
N ILE A 8 9.00 -10.06 14.37
CA ILE A 8 10.18 -9.57 15.10
C ILE A 8 9.93 -8.15 15.63
N ALA A 9 9.31 -7.27 14.84
CA ALA A 9 8.94 -5.94 15.29
C ALA A 9 7.94 -6.00 16.47
N ALA A 10 6.91 -6.84 16.36
CA ALA A 10 5.91 -7.05 17.41
C ALA A 10 6.57 -7.44 18.75
N GLN A 11 7.47 -8.43 18.70
CA GLN A 11 8.25 -8.89 19.84
C GLN A 11 9.14 -7.79 20.43
N LYS A 12 9.88 -7.08 19.59
CA LYS A 12 10.80 -6.01 20.02
C LYS A 12 10.08 -4.89 20.77
N TYR A 13 8.86 -4.54 20.34
CA TYR A 13 8.09 -3.44 20.91
C TYR A 13 7.01 -3.90 21.91
N HIS A 14 6.99 -5.18 22.28
CA HIS A 14 6.01 -5.76 23.21
C HIS A 14 4.55 -5.47 22.81
N VAL A 15 4.28 -5.48 21.50
CA VAL A 15 2.94 -5.33 20.94
C VAL A 15 2.49 -6.66 20.35
N SER A 16 1.20 -6.96 20.47
CA SER A 16 0.65 -8.16 19.84
C SER A 16 0.63 -8.02 18.32
N TYR A 17 0.85 -9.12 17.60
CA TYR A 17 0.94 -9.10 16.13
C TYR A 17 -0.38 -8.67 15.46
N ASP A 18 -1.52 -9.03 16.05
CA ASP A 18 -2.87 -8.60 15.62
C ASP A 18 -3.12 -7.10 15.80
N LYS A 19 -2.25 -6.40 16.55
CA LYS A 19 -2.23 -4.94 16.65
C LYS A 19 -1.39 -4.28 15.57
N LEU A 20 -0.82 -5.04 14.63
CA LEU A 20 -0.06 -4.49 13.50
C LEU A 20 -0.91 -4.46 12.22
N ARG A 21 -0.94 -3.29 11.57
CA ARG A 21 -1.42 -3.10 10.21
C ARG A 21 -0.23 -3.07 9.26
N LEU A 22 -0.21 -4.00 8.31
CA LEU A 22 0.82 -4.11 7.26
C LEU A 22 0.24 -3.73 5.91
N TYR A 23 0.85 -2.78 5.21
CA TYR A 23 0.33 -2.29 3.92
C TYR A 23 1.41 -1.68 3.03
N ILE A 24 1.10 -1.54 1.74
CA ILE A 24 1.93 -0.90 0.72
C ILE A 24 1.19 0.35 0.22
N HIS A 25 1.94 1.38 -0.17
CA HIS A 25 1.35 2.58 -0.80
C HIS A 25 1.22 2.43 -2.32
N TYR A 26 0.11 2.93 -2.86
CA TYR A 26 -0.04 3.25 -4.28
C TYR A 26 -0.65 4.66 -4.44
N GLN A 27 0.02 5.63 -5.08
CA GLN A 27 1.41 5.57 -5.52
C GLN A 27 2.39 5.59 -4.32
N PRO A 28 3.54 4.90 -4.42
CA PRO A 28 4.57 4.94 -3.38
C PRO A 28 5.30 6.29 -3.38
N SER A 29 5.88 6.67 -2.23
CA SER A 29 6.72 7.88 -2.16
C SER A 29 8.07 7.71 -2.87
N TYR A 30 8.53 6.47 -3.07
CA TYR A 30 9.73 6.12 -3.81
C TYR A 30 9.57 4.73 -4.44
N TYR A 31 10.15 4.53 -5.64
CA TYR A 31 9.96 3.33 -6.47
C TYR A 31 10.93 2.20 -6.12
N HIS A 32 10.97 1.86 -4.83
CA HIS A 32 11.53 0.61 -4.35
C HIS A 32 10.48 -0.02 -3.43
N LEU A 33 10.13 -1.29 -3.66
CA LEU A 33 9.07 -1.95 -2.90
C LEU A 33 9.35 -1.86 -1.40
N HIS A 34 8.41 -1.27 -0.67
CA HIS A 34 8.49 -1.11 0.78
C HIS A 34 7.13 -1.35 1.42
N ILE A 35 7.16 -1.73 2.69
CA ILE A 35 6.00 -2.12 3.46
C ILE A 35 5.96 -1.27 4.71
N HIS A 36 4.80 -0.68 4.98
CA HIS A 36 4.50 0.02 6.21
C HIS A 36 4.05 -0.99 7.25
N ILE A 37 4.63 -0.89 8.45
CA ILE A 37 4.21 -1.65 9.64
C ILE A 37 3.82 -0.61 10.68
N THR A 38 2.55 -0.55 11.02
CA THR A 38 1.98 0.46 11.93
C THR A 38 1.10 -0.19 12.98
N ASN A 39 0.86 0.47 14.11
CA ASN A 39 -0.16 0.03 15.04
C ASN A 39 -1.56 0.28 14.41
N VAL A 40 -2.50 -0.65 14.57
CA VAL A 40 -3.88 -0.51 14.09
C VAL A 40 -4.60 0.71 14.66
N ASP A 41 -4.24 1.11 15.88
CA ASP A 41 -4.81 2.27 16.59
C ASP A 41 -4.17 3.59 16.13
N LEU A 42 -3.09 3.55 15.33
CA LEU A 42 -2.50 4.74 14.73
C LEU A 42 -3.39 5.21 13.57
N GLU A 43 -3.97 6.39 13.74
CA GLU A 43 -4.62 7.15 12.68
C GLU A 43 -3.65 8.14 12.05
N GLY A 44 -3.85 8.48 10.77
CA GLY A 44 -3.02 9.48 10.11
C GLY A 44 -3.03 9.41 8.59
N ARG A 45 -2.20 10.27 8.00
CA ARG A 45 -2.02 10.35 6.54
C ARG A 45 -1.38 9.07 6.01
N GLY A 46 -1.85 8.60 4.86
CA GLY A 46 -1.27 7.45 4.15
C GLY A 46 -1.92 6.10 4.47
N ILE A 47 -2.90 6.04 5.38
CA ILE A 47 -3.62 4.81 5.74
C ILE A 47 -4.97 4.72 5.00
N ALA A 48 -5.36 5.77 4.29
CA ALA A 48 -6.61 5.83 3.54
C ALA A 48 -6.65 4.77 2.42
N ALA A 49 -7.84 4.24 2.14
CA ALA A 49 -8.06 3.12 1.23
C ALA A 49 -7.68 3.44 -0.23
N ASP A 50 -7.65 4.72 -0.60
CA ASP A 50 -7.17 5.23 -1.89
C ASP A 50 -5.64 5.27 -1.99
N ARG A 51 -4.92 4.82 -0.96
CA ARG A 51 -3.45 4.76 -0.96
C ARG A 51 -2.88 3.51 -0.34
N ALA A 52 -3.47 3.00 0.74
CA ALA A 52 -2.97 1.85 1.49
C ALA A 52 -3.60 0.54 0.99
N HIS A 53 -2.76 -0.37 0.50
CA HIS A 53 -3.16 -1.73 0.13
C HIS A 53 -2.63 -2.73 1.16
N LEU A 54 -3.53 -3.41 1.88
CA LEU A 54 -3.15 -4.36 2.93
C LEU A 54 -2.33 -5.52 2.35
N LEU A 55 -1.23 -5.87 3.03
CA LEU A 55 -0.28 -6.88 2.55
C LEU A 55 -0.94 -8.25 2.32
N ASP A 56 -1.82 -8.67 3.23
CA ASP A 56 -2.49 -9.97 3.12
C ASP A 56 -3.46 -10.00 1.93
N THR A 57 -4.14 -8.89 1.64
CA THR A 57 -4.97 -8.74 0.42
C THR A 57 -4.11 -8.75 -0.83
N VAL A 58 -2.93 -8.10 -0.81
CA VAL A 58 -1.98 -8.12 -1.94
C VAL A 58 -1.53 -9.54 -2.25
N ILE A 59 -1.18 -10.31 -1.21
CA ILE A 59 -0.78 -11.71 -1.34
C ILE A 59 -1.93 -12.54 -1.92
N SER A 60 -3.13 -12.46 -1.34
CA SER A 60 -4.30 -13.21 -1.81
C SER A 60 -4.69 -12.86 -3.25
N ASN A 61 -4.61 -11.58 -3.65
CA ASN A 61 -4.87 -11.19 -5.03
C ASN A 61 -3.92 -11.88 -6.04
N ILE A 62 -2.65 -12.07 -5.66
CA ILE A 62 -1.64 -12.71 -6.51
C ILE A 62 -1.77 -14.23 -6.49
N GLU A 63 -1.96 -14.82 -5.30
CA GLU A 63 -1.98 -16.27 -5.09
C GLU A 63 -3.31 -16.91 -5.49
N ASP A 64 -4.43 -16.28 -5.12
CA ASP A 64 -5.77 -16.90 -5.22
C ASP A 64 -6.56 -16.43 -6.45
N ILE A 65 -6.31 -15.20 -6.92
CA ILE A 65 -7.03 -14.65 -8.09
C ILE A 65 -6.19 -14.82 -9.34
N SER A 66 -4.98 -14.23 -9.38
CA SER A 66 -4.11 -14.34 -10.55
C SER A 66 -2.71 -13.76 -10.34
N ALA A 67 -1.69 -14.43 -10.88
CA ALA A 67 -0.30 -13.99 -10.79
C ALA A 67 -0.03 -12.59 -11.40
N ASP A 68 -0.82 -12.18 -12.40
CA ASP A 68 -0.75 -10.89 -13.07
C ASP A 68 -1.89 -9.93 -12.67
N TYR A 69 -2.56 -10.17 -11.53
CA TYR A 69 -3.69 -9.36 -11.04
C TYR A 69 -3.42 -7.85 -11.12
N TYR A 70 -2.31 -7.40 -10.55
CA TYR A 70 -1.93 -5.97 -10.48
C TYR A 70 -1.50 -5.35 -11.82
N GLN A 71 -1.38 -6.16 -12.88
CA GLN A 71 -1.12 -5.67 -14.25
C GLN A 71 -2.43 -5.39 -15.01
N ARG A 72 -3.56 -5.93 -14.55
CA ARG A 72 -4.86 -5.86 -15.26
C ARG A 72 -5.88 -4.97 -14.58
N VAL A 73 -5.85 -4.87 -13.26
CA VAL A 73 -6.86 -4.11 -12.51
C VAL A 73 -6.57 -2.62 -12.52
N THR A 74 -7.64 -1.82 -12.47
CA THR A 74 -7.53 -0.39 -12.16
C THR A 74 -7.26 -0.21 -10.67
N LEU A 75 -6.18 0.50 -10.35
CA LEU A 75 -5.90 0.94 -8.99
C LEU A 75 -6.28 2.41 -8.84
N ALA A 76 -7.21 2.71 -7.96
CA ALA A 76 -7.57 4.07 -7.61
C ALA A 76 -6.47 4.70 -6.74
N TYR A 77 -6.17 5.98 -6.99
CA TYR A 77 -5.23 6.76 -6.16
C TYR A 77 -5.56 8.24 -6.20
N ALA A 78 -5.26 8.93 -5.10
CA ALA A 78 -5.29 10.38 -5.04
C ALA A 78 -3.95 10.99 -5.48
N LEU A 79 -4.00 12.15 -6.14
CA LEU A 79 -2.85 12.85 -6.64
C LEU A 79 -2.96 14.35 -6.35
N GLY A 80 -1.86 14.96 -5.93
CA GLY A 80 -1.81 16.42 -5.75
C GLY A 80 -1.91 17.14 -7.09
N SER A 81 -2.74 18.18 -7.15
CA SER A 81 -2.96 18.98 -8.38
C SER A 81 -1.70 19.72 -8.85
N ASP A 82 -0.72 19.84 -7.98
CA ASP A 82 0.60 20.45 -8.18
C ASP A 82 1.66 19.47 -8.72
N THR A 83 1.32 18.18 -8.89
CA THR A 83 2.27 17.17 -9.37
C THR A 83 2.40 17.14 -10.89
N GLU A 84 3.59 16.82 -11.40
CA GLU A 84 3.82 16.65 -12.83
C GLU A 84 2.95 15.53 -13.44
N LEU A 85 2.75 14.44 -12.69
CA LEU A 85 1.88 13.34 -13.10
C LEU A 85 0.43 13.79 -13.29
N TRP A 86 -0.08 14.73 -12.47
CA TRP A 86 -1.44 15.25 -12.60
C TRP A 86 -1.60 15.98 -13.93
N SER A 87 -0.64 16.83 -14.27
CA SER A 87 -0.61 17.56 -15.55
C SER A 87 -0.62 16.62 -16.76
N HIS A 88 0.13 15.51 -16.70
CA HIS A 88 0.16 14.52 -17.79
C HIS A 88 -1.14 13.70 -17.92
N LEU A 89 -1.83 13.40 -16.82
CA LEU A 89 -3.10 12.66 -16.86
C LEU A 89 -4.25 13.52 -17.37
N GLN A 90 -4.25 14.81 -17.01
CA GLN A 90 -5.22 15.79 -17.51
C GLN A 90 -5.14 15.94 -19.03
N SER A 91 -3.94 16.04 -19.60
CA SER A 91 -3.79 16.20 -21.06
C SER A 91 -4.25 14.98 -21.86
N ARG A 92 -4.09 13.77 -21.31
CA ARG A 92 -4.59 12.52 -21.92
C ARG A 92 -6.10 12.32 -21.84
N SER A 93 -6.75 12.94 -20.86
CA SER A 93 -8.20 12.81 -20.68
C SER A 93 -8.99 13.77 -21.57
N GLN A 94 -8.31 14.70 -22.25
CA GLN A 94 -8.89 15.71 -23.15
C GLN A 94 -8.64 15.40 -24.65
N SER A 95 -8.01 14.27 -24.97
CA SER A 95 -7.78 13.75 -26.34
C SER A 95 -8.67 12.55 -26.62
#